data_AF-A0A7W1MA56-F1
#
_entry.id   AF-A0A7W1MA56-F1
#
_cell.length_a   1.000
_cell.length_b   1.000
_cell.length_c   1.000
_cell.angle_alpha   90.00
_cell.angle_beta   90.00
_cell.angle_gamma   90.00
#
_symmetry.space_group_name_H-M   'P 1'
#
loop_
_entity.id
_entity.type
_entity.pdbx_description
1 polymer ?
#
loop_
_entity_poly.entity_id
_entity_poly.type
_entity_poly.pdbx_seq_one_letter_code
_entity_poly.pdbx_strand_id
1 'polypeptide(L)'
;MERVHFRHRFFSGGWSPVFTWEVLKTDNAVGVLGFDPVLNKVVLIQQFRIGAVDGKESPWLLEIIAVSIKKIMTIVNRLHTVKLF
;
A
#
# COMPACT_ATOMS: atom_id res chain seq x y z
N MET A 1 -10.55 -9.08 -7.96
CA MET A 1 -9.58 -10.19 -7.80
C MET A 1 -9.42 -10.81 -9.17
N GLU A 2 -8.18 -10.97 -9.65
CA GLU A 2 -7.89 -11.44 -11.01
C GLU A 2 -7.30 -12.85 -10.94
N ARG A 3 -7.75 -13.76 -11.81
CA ARG A 3 -7.14 -15.08 -11.95
C ARG A 3 -6.02 -15.00 -12.98
N VAL A 4 -4.80 -15.29 -12.56
CA VAL A 4 -3.61 -15.19 -13.40
C VAL A 4 -3.04 -16.58 -13.64
N HIS A 5 -2.78 -16.88 -14.91
CA HIS A 5 -2.07 -18.09 -15.34
C HIS A 5 -0.65 -17.70 -15.76
N PHE A 6 0.36 -18.29 -15.15
CA PHE A 6 1.76 -17.96 -15.46
C PHE A 6 2.68 -19.17 -15.38
N ARG A 7 3.83 -19.06 -16.04
CA ARG A 7 4.98 -19.95 -15.92
C ARG A 7 6.24 -19.12 -15.76
N HIS A 8 7.26 -19.65 -15.10
CA HIS A 8 8.56 -18.99 -14.96
C HIS A 8 9.69 -19.91 -15.42
N ARG A 9 10.88 -19.35 -15.63
CA ARG A 9 12.09 -20.12 -15.94
C ARG A 9 12.63 -20.75 -14.67
N PHE A 10 13.09 -22.00 -14.73
CA PHE A 10 13.89 -22.57 -13.64
C PHE A 10 15.31 -22.00 -13.68
N PHE A 11 15.96 -21.89 -12.53
CA PHE A 11 17.38 -21.49 -12.46
C PHE A 11 18.29 -22.42 -13.26
N SER A 12 17.96 -23.72 -13.31
CA SER A 12 18.64 -24.74 -14.11
C SER A 12 18.30 -24.71 -15.60
N GLY A 13 17.49 -23.75 -16.06
CA GLY A 13 16.96 -23.70 -17.41
C GLY A 13 15.64 -24.47 -17.59
N GLY A 14 14.99 -24.27 -18.72
CA GLY A 14 13.64 -24.82 -18.98
C GLY A 14 12.51 -23.94 -18.41
N TRP A 15 11.27 -24.42 -18.51
CA TRP A 15 10.05 -23.74 -18.06
C TRP A 15 9.33 -24.56 -17.00
N SER A 16 8.69 -23.89 -16.03
CA SER A 16 7.75 -24.51 -15.11
C SER A 16 6.45 -24.95 -15.81
N PRO A 17 5.66 -25.83 -15.17
CA PRO A 17 4.23 -25.97 -15.48
C PRO A 17 3.49 -24.65 -15.32
N VAL A 18 2.26 -24.58 -15.85
CA VAL A 18 1.39 -23.41 -15.69
C VAL A 18 0.80 -23.43 -14.29
N PHE A 19 1.01 -22.35 -13.53
CA PHE A 19 0.38 -22.09 -12.24
C PHE A 19 -0.86 -21.21 -12.42
N THR A 20 -1.82 -21.35 -11.50
CA THR A 20 -3.03 -20.51 -11.44
C THR A 20 -3.14 -19.87 -10.07
N TRP A 21 -3.07 -18.54 -9.99
CA TRP A 21 -3.20 -17.77 -8.75
C TRP A 21 -4.37 -16.81 -8.80
N GLU A 22 -4.97 -16.56 -7.64
CA GLU A 22 -5.87 -15.42 -7.42
C GLU A 22 -5.06 -14.25 -6.89
N VAL A 23 -5.00 -13.18 -7.68
CA VAL A 23 -4.19 -12.00 -7.38
C VAL A 23 -5.11 -10.84 -7.06
N LEU A 24 -4.91 -10.24 -5.89
CA LEU A 24 -5.54 -8.96 -5.56
C LEU A 24 -4.67 -7.84 -6.14
N LYS A 25 -5.12 -7.29 -7.27
CA LYS A 25 -4.48 -6.13 -7.88
C LYS A 25 -5.04 -4.85 -7.26
N THR A 26 -4.17 -4.07 -6.63
CA THR A 26 -4.49 -2.74 -6.11
C THR A 26 -3.64 -1.70 -6.85
N ASP A 27 -4.12 -0.46 -6.88
CA ASP A 27 -3.31 0.65 -7.37
C ASP A 27 -2.05 0.83 -6.52
N ASN A 28 -1.00 1.36 -7.14
CA ASN A 28 0.22 1.74 -6.44
C ASN A 28 -0.09 2.79 -5.34
N ALA A 29 0.73 2.78 -4.28
CA ALA A 29 0.66 3.75 -3.20
C ALA A 29 2.00 4.47 -3.01
N VAL A 30 1.94 5.68 -2.48
CA VAL A 30 3.10 6.47 -2.06
C VAL A 30 3.07 6.56 -0.53
N GLY A 31 4.20 6.25 0.11
CA GLY A 31 4.42 6.41 1.53
C GLY A 31 5.48 7.47 1.81
N VAL A 32 5.29 8.24 2.88
CA VAL A 32 6.23 9.24 3.38
C VAL A 32 6.55 8.92 4.84
N LEU A 33 7.83 8.77 5.13
CA LEU A 33 8.34 8.66 6.50
C LEU A 33 8.90 10.02 6.91
N GLY A 34 8.17 10.74 7.76
CA GLY A 34 8.67 11.97 8.36
C GLY A 34 9.69 11.63 9.45
N PHE A 35 10.94 12.06 9.28
CA PHE A 35 12.00 11.90 10.27
C PHE A 35 12.50 13.28 10.72
N ASP A 36 12.54 13.48 12.03
CA ASP A 36 13.18 14.64 12.66
C ASP A 36 14.59 14.24 13.14
N PRO A 37 15.66 14.75 12.49
CA PRO A 37 17.04 14.40 12.84
C PRO A 37 17.50 15.01 14.16
N VAL A 38 16.90 16.11 14.61
CA VAL A 38 17.27 16.78 15.87
C VAL A 38 16.72 15.97 17.05
N LEU A 39 15.47 15.54 16.94
CA LEU A 39 14.81 14.76 17.99
C LEU A 39 15.05 13.25 17.88
N ASN A 40 15.64 12.80 16.77
CA ASN A 40 15.79 11.39 16.40
C ASN A 40 14.47 10.61 16.50
N LYS A 41 13.40 11.17 15.92
CA LYS A 41 12.04 10.64 15.98
C LYS A 41 11.42 10.54 14.60
N VAL A 42 10.45 9.64 14.47
CA VAL A 42 9.61 9.52 13.27
C VAL A 42 8.18 9.95 13.55
N VAL A 43 7.52 10.48 12.52
CA VAL A 43 6.10 10.83 12.55
C VAL A 43 5.30 9.67 11.98
N LEU A 44 4.35 9.18 12.79
CA LEU A 44 3.39 8.14 12.43
C LEU A 44 1.97 8.68 12.60
N ILE A 45 1.03 8.05 11.92
CA ILE A 45 -0.42 8.30 12.07
C ILE A 45 -1.09 7.06 12.64
N GLN A 46 -2.21 7.25 13.34
CA GLN A 46 -3.07 6.14 13.72
C GLN A 46 -4.21 6.01 12.72
N GLN A 47 -4.37 4.84 12.12
CA GLN A 47 -5.42 4.58 11.13
C GLN A 47 -6.17 3.29 11.45
N PHE A 48 -7.50 3.35 11.34
CA PHE A 48 -8.33 2.16 11.46
C PHE A 48 -8.23 1.29 10.20
N ARG A 49 -7.94 -0.01 10.38
CA ARG A 49 -7.90 -1.02 9.33
C ARG A 49 -8.88 -2.14 9.65
N ILE A 50 -9.99 -2.19 8.92
CA ILE A 50 -11.01 -3.24 9.10
C ILE A 50 -10.43 -4.66 8.94
N GLY A 51 -9.46 -4.85 8.04
CA GLY A 51 -8.83 -6.15 7.83
C GLY A 51 -7.96 -6.64 9.01
N ALA A 52 -7.71 -5.80 10.01
CA ALA A 52 -6.98 -6.16 11.23
C ALA A 52 -7.91 -6.46 12.42
N VAL A 53 -9.24 -6.39 12.24
CA VAL A 53 -10.21 -6.54 13.35
C VAL A 53 -10.15 -7.92 14.01
N ASP A 54 -9.90 -8.98 13.23
CA ASP A 54 -9.78 -10.34 13.76
C ASP A 54 -8.39 -10.64 14.36
N GLY A 55 -7.48 -9.66 14.35
CA GLY A 55 -6.17 -9.76 14.95
C GLY A 55 -6.24 -9.77 16.49
N LYS A 56 -5.17 -10.26 17.13
CA LYS A 56 -5.00 -10.16 18.59
C LYS A 56 -4.77 -8.72 19.07
N GLU A 57 -4.40 -7.83 18.17
CA GLU A 57 -4.12 -6.41 18.44
C GLU A 57 -5.29 -5.51 18.00
N SER A 58 -5.23 -4.24 18.41
CA SER A 58 -6.24 -3.24 18.02
C SER A 58 -6.27 -3.03 16.50
N PRO A 59 -7.45 -2.83 15.88
CA PRO A 59 -7.55 -2.46 14.47
C PRO A 59 -7.08 -1.02 14.18
N TRP A 60 -6.72 -0.25 15.22
CA TRP A 60 -6.11 1.07 15.10
C TRP A 60 -4.59 0.96 15.05
N LEU A 61 -4.06 0.83 13.83
CA LEU A 61 -2.63 0.61 13.60
C LEU A 61 -1.87 1.93 13.57
N LEU A 62 -0.63 1.92 14.06
CA LEU A 62 0.33 2.98 13.82
C LEU A 62 1.02 2.74 12.47
N GLU A 63 0.88 3.70 11.55
CA GLU A 63 1.34 3.59 10.17
C GLU A 63 2.16 4.81 9.75
N ILE A 64 2.99 4.64 8.73
CA ILE A 64 3.55 5.78 7.99
C ILE A 64 2.43 6.50 7.22
N ILE A 65 2.65 7.78 6.89
CA ILE A 65 1.71 8.53 6.07
C ILE A 65 1.73 7.92 4.67
N ALA A 66 0.64 7.31 4.23
CA ALA A 66 0.55 6.67 2.92
C ALA A 66 -0.78 6.91 2.22
N VAL A 67 -0.75 6.98 0.90
CA VAL A 67 -1.93 7.22 0.07
C VAL A 67 -1.83 6.53 -1.29
N SER A 68 -2.96 6.05 -1.81
CA SER A 68 -3.04 5.52 -3.18
C SER A 68 -2.82 6.62 -4.21
N ILE A 69 -2.04 6.33 -5.26
CA ILE A 69 -1.74 7.26 -6.36
C ILE A 69 -3.03 7.76 -7.04
N LYS A 70 -4.02 6.90 -7.24
CA LYS A 70 -5.31 7.28 -7.83
C LYS A 70 -6.02 8.36 -7.01
N LYS A 71 -5.91 8.29 -5.68
CA LYS A 71 -6.51 9.27 -4.78
C LYS A 71 -5.77 10.61 -4.83
N ILE A 72 -4.44 10.61 -4.94
CA ILE A 72 -3.64 11.83 -5.17
C ILE A 72 -4.10 12.52 -6.45
N MET A 73 -4.14 11.80 -7.58
CA MET A 73 -4.54 12.37 -8.88
C MET A 73 -5.97 12.93 -8.84
N THR A 74 -6.88 12.25 -8.14
CA THR A 74 -8.27 12.73 -7.96
C THR A 74 -8.33 14.04 -7.18
N ILE A 75 -7.49 14.20 -6.15
CA ILE A 75 -7.40 15.44 -5.36
C ILE A 75 -6.85 16.58 -6.23
N VAL A 76 -5.76 16.35 -6.96
CA VAL A 76 -5.15 17.36 -7.84
C VAL A 76 -6.14 17.84 -8.91
N ASN A 77 -6.89 16.92 -9.51
CA ASN A 77 -7.88 17.26 -10.54
C ASN A 77 -9.15 17.94 -10.01
N ARG A 78 -9.38 17.92 -8.69
CA ARG A 78 -10.55 18.56 -8.05
C ARG A 78 -10.21 19.83 -7.28
N LEU A 79 -8.94 20.14 -7.06
CA LEU A 79 -8.52 21.32 -6.30
C LEU A 79 -8.30 22.53 -7.20
N HIS A 80 -9.39 23.24 -7.49
CA HIS A 80 -9.37 24.70 -7.37
C HIS A 80 -9.54 25.02 -5.87
N THR A 81 -8.41 25.28 -5.19
CA THR A 81 -8.29 25.86 -3.85
C THR A 81 -9.04 25.14 -2.71
N VAL A 82 -8.31 24.37 -1.89
CA VAL A 82 -8.69 24.14 -0.49
C VAL A 82 -7.45 24.35 0.39
N LYS A 83 -7.56 25.33 1.28
CA LYS A 83 -6.62 25.64 2.36
C LYS A 83 -6.53 24.44 3.31
N LEU A 84 -5.32 23.95 3.53
CA LEU A 84 -5.02 23.05 4.64
C LEU A 84 -4.93 23.91 5.91
N PHE A 85 -5.72 23.56 6.93
CA PHE A 85 -5.45 23.96 8.31
C PHE A 85 -4.37 23.05 8.89
#